data_AF-Q029Z6-F1
#
_entry.id   AF-Q029Z6-F1
#
_cell.length_a   1.000
_cell.length_b   1.000
_cell.length_c   1.000
_cell.angle_alpha   90.00
_cell.angle_beta   90.00
_cell.angle_gamma   90.00
#
_symmetry.space_group_name_H-M   'P 1'
#
loop_
_entity.id
_entity.type
_entity.pdbx_description
1 polymer ?
#
loop_
_entity_poly.entity_id
_entity_poly.type
_entity_poly.pdbx_seq_one_letter_code
_entity_poly.pdbx_strand_id
1 'polypeptide(L)'
;MEQRVTNTFDNIRLQLRRGCLVIAVLAQLRSELYGYALRKALEEQALEIDENTLYPLLRRLETQGLLVSHWREEEKRNKRFYRLSPAGEQVLPDLLEEWRQMNSALEGILAAAK
;
A
#
# COMPACT_ATOMS: atom_id res chain seq x y z
N MET A 1 32.81 8.66 0.49
CA MET A 1 32.16 7.91 -0.62
C MET A 1 31.11 6.95 -0.10
N GLU A 2 31.35 6.25 1.00
CA GLU A 2 30.40 5.30 1.62
C GLU A 2 29.02 5.91 1.90
N GLN A 3 28.95 7.11 2.49
CA GLN A 3 27.68 7.80 2.78
C GLN A 3 26.84 8.12 1.52
N ARG A 4 27.46 8.31 0.35
CA ARG A 4 26.72 8.56 -0.90
C ARG A 4 26.08 7.28 -1.45
N VAL A 5 26.78 6.14 -1.33
CA VAL A 5 26.27 4.84 -1.79
C VAL A 5 25.13 4.36 -0.90
N THR A 6 25.25 4.52 0.43
CA THR A 6 24.18 4.22 1.39
C THR A 6 22.92 5.05 1.08
N ASN A 7 23.08 6.35 0.85
CA ASN A 7 21.95 7.22 0.50
C ASN A 7 21.27 6.81 -0.82
N THR A 8 22.03 6.41 -1.85
CA THR A 8 21.46 5.92 -3.11
C THR A 8 20.65 4.64 -2.91
N PHE A 9 21.18 3.67 -2.14
CA PHE A 9 20.49 2.42 -1.85
C PHE A 9 19.17 2.66 -1.13
N ASP A 10 19.16 3.49 -0.10
CA ASP A 10 17.95 3.79 0.68
C ASP A 10 16.88 4.48 -0.17
N ASN A 11 17.29 5.38 -1.08
CA ASN A 11 16.38 6.02 -2.02
C ASN A 11 15.75 5.02 -2.99
N ILE A 12 16.55 4.13 -3.60
CA ILE A 12 16.03 3.11 -4.53
C ILE A 12 15.07 2.16 -3.78
N ARG A 13 15.47 1.71 -2.59
CA ARG A 13 14.63 0.86 -1.72
C ARG A 13 13.30 1.53 -1.40
N LEU A 14 13.31 2.83 -1.09
CA LEU A 14 12.10 3.59 -0.80
C LEU A 14 11.18 3.70 -2.04
N GLN A 15 11.74 3.92 -3.23
CA GLN A 15 10.96 3.98 -4.47
C GLN A 15 10.30 2.63 -4.78
N LEU A 16 11.02 1.52 -4.61
CA LEU A 16 10.47 0.17 -4.77
C LEU A 16 9.29 -0.08 -3.81
N ARG A 17 9.46 0.29 -2.53
CA ARG A 17 8.38 0.18 -1.53
C ARG A 17 7.17 1.04 -1.85
N ARG A 18 7.37 2.28 -2.31
CA ARG A 18 6.28 3.16 -2.72
C ARG A 18 5.51 2.62 -3.92
N GLY A 19 6.19 1.92 -4.83
CA GLY A 19 5.58 1.28 -6.00
C GLY A 19 4.51 0.24 -5.65
N CYS A 20 4.74 -0.58 -4.63
CA CYS A 20 3.78 -1.64 -4.22
C CYS A 20 2.77 -1.19 -3.16
N LEU A 21 2.97 -0.02 -2.54
CA LEU A 21 2.19 0.46 -1.40
C LEU A 21 0.69 0.63 -1.71
N VAL A 22 0.36 1.03 -2.94
CA VAL A 22 -1.03 1.17 -3.38
C VAL A 22 -1.76 -0.17 -3.33
N ILE A 23 -1.14 -1.21 -3.91
CA ILE A 23 -1.70 -2.56 -3.95
C ILE A 23 -1.83 -3.12 -2.53
N ALA A 24 -0.83 -2.90 -1.68
CA ALA A 24 -0.85 -3.34 -0.28
C ALA A 24 -1.98 -2.67 0.52
N VAL A 25 -2.19 -1.36 0.36
CA VAL A 25 -3.30 -0.64 1.01
C VAL A 25 -4.64 -1.17 0.54
N LEU A 26 -4.85 -1.30 -0.78
CA LEU A 26 -6.10 -1.83 -1.31
C LEU A 26 -6.36 -3.28 -0.84
N ALA A 27 -5.32 -4.11 -0.79
CA ALA A 27 -5.41 -5.49 -0.33
C ALA A 27 -5.78 -5.58 1.17
N GLN A 28 -5.16 -4.77 2.04
CA GLN A 28 -5.50 -4.74 3.46
C GLN A 28 -6.92 -4.22 3.69
N LEU A 29 -7.38 -3.29 2.85
CA LEU A 29 -8.72 -2.69 2.93
C LEU A 29 -9.83 -3.55 2.30
N ARG A 30 -9.56 -4.81 1.93
CA ARG A 30 -10.60 -5.83 1.74
C ARG A 30 -11.45 -6.01 3.00
N SER A 31 -10.82 -5.81 4.16
CA SER A 31 -11.49 -5.68 5.45
C SER A 31 -11.48 -4.22 5.89
N GLU A 32 -12.54 -3.80 6.57
CA GLU A 32 -12.63 -2.44 7.09
C GLU A 32 -11.56 -2.17 8.17
N LEU A 33 -10.77 -1.11 8.01
CA LEU A 33 -9.75 -0.69 8.98
C LEU A 33 -9.74 0.84 9.14
N TYR A 34 -9.44 1.30 10.35
CA TYR A 34 -9.11 2.71 10.58
C TYR A 34 -7.61 2.95 10.37
N GLY A 35 -7.23 4.22 10.13
CA GLY A 35 -5.88 4.58 9.66
C GLY A 35 -4.72 3.97 10.46
N TYR A 36 -4.80 3.99 11.79
CA TYR A 36 -3.76 3.40 12.64
C TYR A 36 -3.70 1.86 12.54
N ALA A 37 -4.84 1.18 12.50
CA ALA A 37 -4.88 -0.27 12.33
C ALA A 37 -4.34 -0.70 10.95
N LEU A 38 -4.67 0.05 9.90
CA LEU A 38 -4.10 -0.16 8.56
C LEU A 38 -2.57 0.01 8.57
N ARG A 39 -2.06 1.08 9.21
CA ARG A 39 -0.61 1.31 9.33
C ARG A 39 0.09 0.14 10.03
N LYS A 40 -0.48 -0.34 11.15
CA LYS A 40 0.01 -1.52 11.88
C LYS A 40 0.03 -2.77 11.00
N ALA A 41 -1.04 -3.05 10.28
CA ALA A 41 -1.15 -4.22 9.42
C ALA A 41 -0.15 -4.19 8.25
N LEU A 42 0.20 -3.00 7.74
CA LEU A 42 1.26 -2.84 6.74
C LEU A 42 2.67 -3.01 7.34
N GLU A 43 2.89 -2.46 8.53
CA GLU A 43 4.14 -2.58 9.29
C GLU A 43 4.49 -4.05 9.59
N GLU A 44 3.49 -4.87 9.96
CA GLU A 44 3.64 -6.32 10.15
C GLU A 44 4.11 -7.08 8.90
N GLN A 45 3.91 -6.50 7.71
CA GLN A 45 4.37 -7.03 6.43
C GLN A 45 5.66 -6.34 5.92
N ALA A 46 6.36 -5.63 6.81
CA ALA A 46 7.55 -4.83 6.50
C ALA A 46 7.33 -3.70 5.47
N LEU A 47 6.09 -3.24 5.34
CA LEU A 47 5.65 -2.11 4.50
C LEU A 47 5.34 -0.88 5.35
N GLU A 48 6.33 -0.46 6.13
CA GLU A 48 6.24 0.75 6.96
C GLU A 48 5.86 1.98 6.13
N ILE A 49 4.88 2.73 6.64
CA ILE A 49 4.37 3.96 6.05
C ILE A 49 4.07 4.96 7.17
N ASP A 50 4.52 6.19 7.01
CA ASP A 50 4.22 7.28 7.94
C ASP A 50 2.83 7.88 7.65
N GLU A 51 2.29 8.61 8.62
CA GLU A 51 0.96 9.22 8.51
C GLU A 51 0.86 10.29 7.41
N ASN A 52 1.93 11.05 7.17
CA ASN A 52 1.96 12.09 6.15
C ASN A 52 1.97 11.50 4.74
N THR A 53 2.33 10.22 4.59
CA THR A 53 2.20 9.48 3.33
C THR A 53 0.87 8.72 3.26
N LEU A 54 0.44 8.09 4.36
CA LEU A 54 -0.76 7.25 4.40
C LEU A 54 -2.04 8.03 4.12
N TYR A 55 -2.28 9.13 4.83
CA TYR A 55 -3.55 9.84 4.73
C TYR A 55 -3.78 10.51 3.36
N PRO A 56 -2.77 11.15 2.73
CA PRO A 56 -2.90 11.61 1.35
C PRO A 56 -3.15 10.48 0.36
N LEU A 57 -2.51 9.31 0.54
CA LEU A 57 -2.75 8.14 -0.30
C LEU A 57 -4.21 7.66 -0.18
N LEU A 58 -4.73 7.51 1.04
CA LEU A 58 -6.12 7.11 1.28
C LEU A 58 -7.10 8.10 0.63
N ARG A 59 -6.88 9.40 0.80
CA ARG A 59 -7.71 10.45 0.19
C ARG A 59 -7.67 10.38 -1.34
N ARG A 60 -6.50 10.11 -1.93
CA ARG A 60 -6.34 9.94 -3.38
C ARG A 60 -7.14 8.74 -3.87
N LEU A 61 -7.02 7.58 -3.21
CA LEU A 61 -7.74 6.36 -3.58
C LEU A 61 -9.26 6.49 -3.42
N GLU A 62 -9.71 7.23 -2.41
CA GLU A 62 -11.12 7.59 -2.23
C GLU A 62 -11.61 8.53 -3.34
N THR A 63 -10.81 9.54 -3.71
CA THR A 63 -11.12 10.45 -4.83
C THR A 63 -11.19 9.70 -6.18
N GLN A 64 -10.37 8.67 -6.34
CA GLN A 64 -10.41 7.75 -7.49
C GLN A 64 -11.58 6.76 -7.44
N GLY A 65 -12.39 6.79 -6.38
CA GLY A 65 -13.55 5.92 -6.22
C GLY A 65 -13.21 4.48 -5.84
N LEU A 66 -11.96 4.16 -5.48
CA LEU A 66 -11.52 2.80 -5.12
C LEU A 66 -11.77 2.47 -3.65
N LEU A 67 -11.92 3.49 -2.80
CA LEU A 67 -12.22 3.34 -1.39
C LEU A 67 -13.51 4.10 -1.03
N VAL A 68 -14.15 3.64 0.04
CA VAL A 68 -15.17 4.38 0.77
C VAL A 68 -14.74 4.54 2.22
N SER A 69 -15.24 5.58 2.89
CA SER A 69 -14.97 5.80 4.30
C SER A 69 -16.17 6.34 5.07
N HIS A 70 -16.16 6.13 6.38
CA HIS A 70 -17.14 6.67 7.31
C HIS A 70 -16.49 6.94 8.67
N TRP A 71 -17.09 7.88 9.39
CA TRP A 71 -16.73 8.17 10.77
C TRP A 71 -17.54 7.27 11.70
N ARG A 72 -16.87 6.66 12.68
CA ARG A 72 -17.49 5.88 13.76
C ARG A 72 -16.84 6.28 15.08
N GLU A 73 -17.66 6.45 16.11
CA GLU A 73 -17.18 6.62 17.48
C GLU A 73 -16.81 5.25 18.07
N GLU A 74 -15.56 5.10 18.50
CA GLU A 74 -15.11 3.96 19.28
C GLU A 74 -14.24 4.47 20.41
N GLU A 75 -14.44 3.91 21.62
CA GLU A 75 -13.62 4.28 22.79
C GLU A 75 -13.62 5.80 23.08
N LYS A 76 -14.77 6.46 22.85
CA LYS A 76 -14.95 7.92 22.99
C LYS A 76 -14.10 8.76 22.02
N ARG A 77 -13.65 8.16 20.91
CA ARG A 77 -12.89 8.85 19.86
C ARG A 77 -13.53 8.58 18.51
N ASN A 78 -13.68 9.65 17.72
CA ASN A 78 -14.10 9.52 16.33
C ASN A 78 -12.93 8.99 15.49
N LYS A 79 -13.08 7.78 14.96
CA LYS A 79 -12.14 7.14 14.05
C LYS A 79 -12.75 7.14 12.65
N ARG A 80 -11.94 7.40 11.64
CA ARG A 80 -12.34 7.25 10.23
C ARG A 80 -11.92 5.86 9.76
N PHE A 81 -12.91 5.08 9.35
CA PHE A 81 -12.73 3.74 8.81
C PHE A 81 -12.76 3.78 7.29
N TYR A 82 -11.95 2.93 6.67
CA TYR A 82 -11.83 2.78 5.23
C TYR A 82 -12.05 1.33 4.85
N ARG A 83 -12.58 1.11 3.66
CA ARG A 83 -12.67 -0.20 3.00
C ARG A 83 -12.72 -0.02 1.49
N LEU A 84 -12.52 -1.09 0.74
CA LEU A 84 -12.77 -1.09 -0.70
C LEU A 84 -14.21 -0.64 -1.01
N SER A 85 -14.34 0.16 -2.06
CA SER A 85 -15.62 0.43 -2.72
C SER A 85 -15.98 -0.75 -3.63
N PRO A 86 -17.22 -0.82 -4.18
CA PRO A 86 -17.55 -1.80 -5.22
C PRO A 86 -16.62 -1.73 -6.43
N ALA A 87 -16.20 -0.53 -6.85
CA ALA A 87 -15.22 -0.38 -7.93
C ALA A 87 -13.82 -0.86 -7.51
N GLY A 88 -13.41 -0.59 -6.26
CA GLY A 88 -12.15 -1.09 -5.71
C GLY A 88 -12.09 -2.62 -5.65
N GLU A 89 -13.21 -3.28 -5.29
CA GLU A 89 -13.32 -4.74 -5.31
C GLU A 89 -13.21 -5.34 -6.72
N GLN A 90 -13.68 -4.63 -7.75
CA GLN A 90 -13.54 -5.04 -9.14
C GLN A 90 -12.13 -4.82 -9.69
N VAL A 91 -11.46 -3.72 -9.33
CA VAL A 91 -10.13 -3.37 -9.85
C VAL A 91 -9.00 -4.15 -9.16
N LEU A 92 -9.14 -4.48 -7.88
CA LEU A 92 -8.07 -5.11 -7.11
C LEU A 92 -7.59 -6.46 -7.68
N PRO A 93 -8.46 -7.40 -8.13
CA PRO A 93 -8.03 -8.64 -8.77
C PRO A 93 -7.09 -8.42 -9.96
N ASP A 94 -7.42 -7.46 -10.83
CA ASP A 94 -6.62 -7.15 -12.02
C ASP A 94 -5.26 -6.55 -11.64
N LEU A 95 -5.23 -5.64 -10.66
CA LEU A 95 -3.97 -5.09 -10.15
C LEU A 95 -3.07 -6.17 -9.51
N LEU A 96 -3.66 -7.13 -8.80
CA LEU A 96 -2.91 -8.23 -8.21
C LEU A 96 -2.36 -9.19 -9.27
N GLU A 97 -3.09 -9.36 -10.38
CA GLU A 97 -2.63 -10.17 -11.50
C GLU A 97 -1.48 -9.49 -12.24
N GLU A 98 -1.61 -8.20 -12.55
CA GLU A 98 -0.52 -7.40 -13.13
C GLU A 98 0.75 -7.46 -12.27
N TRP A 99 0.60 -7.30 -10.94
CA TRP A 99 1.72 -7.43 -10.00
C TRP A 99 2.38 -8.81 -10.02
N ARG A 100 1.59 -9.88 -10.09
CA ARG A 100 2.14 -11.25 -10.20
C ARG A 100 2.91 -11.45 -11.49
N GLN A 101 2.41 -10.95 -12.61
CA GLN A 101 3.07 -11.05 -13.92
C GLN A 101 4.39 -10.28 -13.93
N MET A 102 4.41 -9.06 -13.40
CA MET A 102 5.64 -8.27 -13.25
C MET A 102 6.68 -8.99 -12.40
N ASN A 103 6.28 -9.55 -11.25
CA ASN A 103 7.20 -10.30 -10.39
C ASN A 103 7.75 -11.55 -11.08
N SER A 104 6.90 -12.31 -11.78
CA SER A 104 7.34 -13.49 -12.53
C SER A 104 8.34 -13.14 -13.63
N ALA A 105 8.10 -12.04 -14.35
CA ALA A 105 9.04 -11.55 -15.36
C ALA A 105 10.39 -11.15 -14.75
N LEU A 106 10.38 -10.43 -13.62
CA LEU A 106 11.60 -10.05 -12.90
C LEU A 106 12.36 -11.27 -12.38
N GLU A 107 11.66 -12.23 -11.76
CA GLU A 107 12.26 -13.48 -11.30
C GLU A 107 12.90 -14.27 -12.45
N GLY A 108 12.25 -14.30 -13.62
CA GLY A 108 12.81 -14.89 -14.84
C GLY A 108 14.12 -14.24 -15.27
N ILE A 109 14.20 -12.90 -15.27
CA ILE A 109 15.43 -12.15 -15.59
C ILE A 109 16.53 -12.45 -14.57
N LEU A 110 16.19 -12.45 -13.28
CA LEU A 110 17.15 -12.73 -12.20
C LEU A 110 17.67 -14.17 -12.24
N ALA A 111 16.84 -15.12 -12.65
CA ALA A 111 17.23 -16.51 -12.83
C ALA A 111 18.13 -16.73 -14.05
N ALA A 112 17.90 -15.99 -15.15
CA ALA A 112 18.73 -16.04 -16.36
C ALA A 112 20.07 -15.30 -16.21
N ALA A 113 20.21 -14.46 -15.19
CA ALA A 113 21.45 -13.74 -14.86
C ALA A 113 22.44 -14.55 -14.00
N LYS A 114 22.15 -15.84 -13.76
CA LYS A 114 23.11 -16.82 -13.23
C LYS A 114 23.87 -17.50 -14.37
#